data_AF-A0A2G0CBE9-F1
#
_entry.id   AF-A0A2G0CBE9-F1
#
_cell.length_a   1.000
_cell.length_b   1.000
_cell.length_c   1.000
_cell.angle_alpha   90.00
_cell.angle_beta   90.00
_cell.angle_gamma   90.00
#
_symmetry.space_group_name_H-M   'P 1'
#
loop_
_entity.id
_entity.type
_entity.pdbx_description
1 polymer ?
#
loop_
_entity_poly.entity_id
_entity_poly.type
_entity_poly.pdbx_seq_one_letter_code
_entity_poly.pdbx_strand_id
1 'polypeptide(L)'
;MPACEKEEAEITPTKEEFSEGITAEKTSVSTFEIVSLVAAGNIRGQYTADFGGLPVQLMRTSDSTLTFYVPDVEVGTHFLEFDLARIRFSVQKTAAPSEAEFLAATNQRFERDLALLDPTTETEKAEVDSLKGYRKEVMQLFSGLTADERRQAISFYHANQAVFRTFAEGTFSILDAQTTMKRQSNCPRSDYKAFYGCTAGNLGNTAIALKDASKQFVEMLLLAGASAYLAPASFGLSTAGTALALGTAGYLLITEVRPAALRFKHSIFPFLAANWIFTQAVFEVVADEFVDNLSTELNLQPTFRSFTAQDGGLSAGSALLVRAMGNLRGYWNKLNRIFGSYPDFQQSETTVQLDSSDISITDISNPNVQLKKHTGESATFENKSRKEEKFSYTIRASKEGFTEEKVVQATIKPRTCEPDSLLGVWREEAYNTCYPNPDGTPAYAGTNTITVKSDGTVTYTYPDGTTLALSARVYGCIIQYSSPWGGGYFYLRLQSHSQYGALQHGDGCLSVRVFRQ
;
A
#
# COMPACT_ATOMS: atom_id res chain seq x y z
N MET A 1 -71.62 -66.94 -11.54
CA MET A 1 -70.42 -66.57 -10.78
C MET A 1 -69.29 -66.40 -11.78
N PRO A 2 -68.91 -65.17 -12.15
CA PRO A 2 -67.74 -64.95 -13.00
C PRO A 2 -66.48 -64.87 -12.13
N ALA A 3 -65.39 -65.45 -12.65
CA ALA A 3 -64.07 -65.43 -12.04
C ALA A 3 -63.41 -64.07 -12.26
N CYS A 4 -62.80 -63.52 -11.20
CA CYS A 4 -61.92 -62.35 -11.26
C CYS A 4 -60.57 -62.74 -11.90
N GLU A 5 -60.25 -62.14 -13.04
CA GLU A 5 -58.86 -62.01 -13.49
C GLU A 5 -58.20 -60.89 -12.66
N LYS A 6 -57.08 -61.22 -12.01
CA LYS A 6 -56.20 -60.23 -11.38
C LYS A 6 -55.26 -59.71 -12.46
N GLU A 7 -55.34 -58.40 -12.68
CA GLU A 7 -54.39 -57.60 -13.45
C GLU A 7 -53.03 -57.63 -12.72
N GLU A 8 -52.02 -58.25 -13.32
CA GLU A 8 -50.63 -58.19 -12.85
C GLU A 8 -50.10 -56.77 -13.11
N ALA A 9 -49.85 -56.02 -12.04
CA ALA A 9 -49.13 -54.76 -12.11
C ALA A 9 -47.69 -55.03 -12.57
N GLU A 10 -47.34 -54.45 -13.71
CA GLU A 10 -45.98 -54.44 -14.25
C GLU A 10 -45.06 -53.67 -13.30
N ILE A 11 -44.29 -54.38 -12.47
CA ILE A 11 -43.29 -53.79 -11.57
C ILE A 11 -42.09 -53.39 -12.44
N THR A 12 -42.03 -52.12 -12.83
CA THR A 12 -40.82 -51.55 -13.43
C THR A 12 -39.69 -51.61 -12.38
N PRO A 13 -38.53 -52.26 -12.66
CA PRO A 13 -37.47 -52.37 -11.67
C PRO A 13 -36.98 -50.97 -11.29
N THR A 14 -37.01 -50.68 -9.98
CA THR A 14 -36.49 -49.44 -9.41
C THR A 14 -34.97 -49.48 -9.54
N LYS A 15 -34.49 -48.95 -10.65
CA LYS A 15 -33.08 -48.85 -11.01
C LYS A 15 -32.35 -48.18 -9.81
N GLU A 16 -31.30 -48.80 -9.26
CA GLU A 16 -30.66 -48.37 -7.99
C GLU A 16 -29.76 -47.13 -8.16
N GLU A 17 -29.49 -46.41 -7.08
CA GLU A 17 -28.49 -45.32 -7.05
C GLU A 17 -27.08 -45.88 -7.15
N PHE A 18 -26.22 -45.20 -7.91
CA PHE A 18 -24.80 -45.54 -7.99
C PHE A 18 -23.96 -44.28 -8.13
N SER A 19 -22.72 -44.34 -7.66
CA SER A 19 -21.77 -43.25 -7.83
C SER A 19 -20.37 -43.81 -7.97
N GLU A 20 -19.76 -43.63 -9.14
CA GLU A 20 -18.36 -43.96 -9.41
C GLU A 20 -17.45 -42.81 -8.94
N GLY A 21 -17.52 -42.47 -7.66
CA GLY A 21 -16.71 -41.40 -7.05
C GLY A 21 -17.19 -39.99 -7.37
N ILE A 22 -18.49 -39.81 -7.65
CA ILE A 22 -19.14 -38.50 -7.85
C ILE A 22 -20.02 -38.16 -6.65
N THR A 23 -19.81 -36.99 -6.05
CA THR A 23 -20.65 -36.51 -4.93
C THR A 23 -21.23 -35.15 -5.27
N ALA A 24 -22.54 -34.96 -5.08
CA ALA A 24 -23.15 -33.64 -5.20
C ALA A 24 -22.86 -32.78 -3.97
N GLU A 25 -22.50 -31.51 -4.16
CA GLU A 25 -22.29 -30.57 -3.03
C GLU A 25 -23.58 -30.33 -2.23
N LYS A 26 -24.74 -30.48 -2.87
CA LYS A 26 -26.08 -30.40 -2.28
C LYS A 26 -27.05 -31.25 -3.09
N THR A 27 -28.07 -31.80 -2.43
CA THR A 27 -29.13 -32.62 -3.07
C THR A 27 -30.52 -32.03 -2.90
N SER A 28 -30.72 -31.09 -1.96
CA SER A 28 -31.92 -30.25 -1.88
C SER A 28 -31.70 -28.99 -2.71
N VAL A 29 -32.47 -28.83 -3.78
CA VAL A 29 -32.22 -27.81 -4.81
C VAL A 29 -33.53 -27.19 -5.30
N SER A 30 -33.43 -26.01 -5.90
CA SER A 30 -34.51 -25.35 -6.62
C SER A 30 -34.33 -25.51 -8.13
N THR A 31 -35.42 -25.40 -8.90
CA THR A 31 -35.31 -25.22 -10.36
C THR A 31 -34.38 -24.04 -10.68
N PHE A 32 -33.70 -24.08 -11.82
CA PHE A 32 -32.73 -23.09 -12.29
C PHE A 32 -31.51 -22.83 -11.37
N GLU A 33 -31.37 -23.57 -10.27
CA GLU A 33 -30.22 -23.48 -9.39
C GLU A 33 -29.02 -24.21 -9.98
N ILE A 34 -27.83 -23.64 -9.80
CA ILE A 34 -26.59 -24.29 -10.21
C ILE A 34 -26.12 -25.25 -9.13
N VAL A 35 -25.72 -26.42 -9.59
CA VAL A 35 -25.26 -27.52 -8.75
C VAL A 35 -23.91 -28.00 -9.26
N SER A 36 -22.97 -28.12 -8.32
CA SER A 36 -21.65 -28.68 -8.56
C SER A 36 -21.56 -30.11 -8.02
N LEU A 37 -20.90 -30.97 -8.79
CA LEU A 37 -20.57 -32.34 -8.46
C LEU A 37 -19.05 -32.46 -8.38
N VAL A 38 -18.57 -33.06 -7.29
CA VAL A 38 -17.15 -33.31 -7.05
C VAL A 38 -16.82 -34.74 -7.45
N ALA A 39 -15.79 -34.90 -8.28
CA ALA A 39 -15.28 -36.17 -8.74
C ALA A 39 -13.97 -36.54 -8.05
N ALA A 40 -13.82 -37.81 -7.66
CA ALA A 40 -12.58 -38.33 -7.06
C ALA A 40 -11.47 -38.60 -8.09
N GLY A 41 -11.78 -38.56 -9.39
CA GLY A 41 -10.86 -38.88 -10.48
C GLY A 41 -11.00 -37.94 -11.68
N ASN A 42 -10.27 -38.26 -12.75
CA ASN A 42 -10.27 -37.47 -13.98
C ASN A 42 -11.65 -37.48 -14.65
N ILE A 43 -12.16 -36.29 -14.97
CA ILE A 43 -13.44 -36.09 -15.65
C ILE A 43 -13.26 -35.52 -17.06
N ARG A 44 -14.09 -35.98 -18.00
CA ARG A 44 -14.20 -35.43 -19.37
C ARG A 44 -14.66 -33.97 -19.32
N GLY A 45 -14.44 -33.24 -20.42
CA GLY A 45 -14.84 -31.83 -20.53
C GLY A 45 -16.35 -31.61 -20.41
N GLN A 46 -17.16 -32.60 -20.79
CA GLN A 46 -18.62 -32.52 -20.78
C GLN A 46 -19.24 -33.92 -20.68
N TYR A 47 -20.43 -34.01 -20.08
CA TYR A 47 -21.31 -35.17 -20.10
C TYR A 47 -22.73 -34.77 -20.49
N THR A 48 -23.42 -35.67 -21.17
CA THR A 48 -24.87 -35.60 -21.37
C THR A 48 -25.53 -36.42 -20.26
N ALA A 49 -26.54 -35.86 -19.62
CA ALA A 49 -27.28 -36.53 -18.56
C ALA A 49 -28.78 -36.34 -18.75
N ASP A 50 -29.54 -37.15 -18.02
CA ASP A 50 -30.97 -36.96 -17.80
C ASP A 50 -31.22 -36.42 -16.39
N PHE A 51 -32.10 -35.44 -16.26
CA PHE A 51 -32.60 -34.98 -14.97
C PHE A 51 -34.12 -34.96 -14.99
N GLY A 52 -34.74 -35.94 -14.34
CA GLY A 52 -36.20 -36.02 -14.28
C GLY A 52 -36.86 -36.17 -15.65
N GLY A 53 -36.23 -36.86 -16.60
CA GLY A 53 -36.71 -37.04 -17.97
C GLY A 53 -36.35 -35.91 -18.94
N LEU A 54 -35.58 -34.90 -18.49
CA LEU A 54 -35.10 -33.82 -19.34
C LEU A 54 -33.59 -33.93 -19.58
N PRO A 55 -33.13 -33.74 -20.83
CA PRO A 55 -31.70 -33.75 -21.13
C PRO A 55 -31.02 -32.52 -20.52
N VAL A 56 -29.95 -32.74 -19.76
CA VAL A 56 -29.10 -31.70 -19.18
C VAL A 56 -27.64 -31.94 -19.56
N GLN A 57 -26.87 -30.86 -19.64
CA GLN A 57 -25.43 -30.94 -19.88
C GLN A 57 -24.67 -30.66 -18.59
N LEU A 58 -23.71 -31.53 -18.27
CA LEU A 58 -22.75 -31.31 -17.20
C LEU A 58 -21.45 -30.83 -17.84
N MET A 59 -20.99 -29.66 -17.43
CA MET A 59 -19.78 -29.03 -17.93
C MET A 59 -18.66 -29.16 -16.91
N ARG A 60 -17.46 -29.50 -17.36
CA ARG A 60 -16.27 -29.48 -16.50
C ARG A 60 -15.85 -28.05 -16.20
N THR A 61 -15.86 -27.70 -14.92
CA THR A 61 -15.54 -26.35 -14.41
C THR A 61 -14.22 -26.29 -13.66
N SER A 62 -13.72 -27.43 -13.20
CA SER A 62 -12.36 -27.62 -12.68
C SER A 62 -11.85 -29.02 -13.02
N ASP A 63 -10.62 -29.37 -12.63
CA ASP A 63 -10.07 -30.71 -12.87
C ASP A 63 -10.90 -31.83 -12.22
N SER A 64 -11.67 -31.52 -11.18
CA SER A 64 -12.49 -32.46 -10.41
C SER A 64 -13.93 -32.00 -10.18
N THR A 65 -14.39 -30.96 -10.88
CA THR A 65 -15.77 -30.43 -10.73
C THR A 65 -16.54 -30.48 -12.03
N LEU A 66 -17.74 -31.06 -11.98
CA LEU A 66 -18.78 -30.96 -12.99
C LEU A 66 -19.89 -30.04 -12.48
N THR A 67 -20.41 -29.18 -13.34
CA THR A 67 -21.48 -28.25 -12.97
C THR A 67 -22.63 -28.36 -13.97
N PHE A 68 -23.86 -28.26 -13.49
CA PHE A 68 -25.08 -28.18 -14.28
C PHE A 68 -26.09 -27.26 -13.60
N TYR A 69 -27.18 -26.93 -14.29
CA TYR A 69 -28.33 -26.26 -13.68
C TYR A 69 -29.52 -27.20 -13.61
N VAL A 70 -30.33 -27.08 -12.55
CA VAL A 70 -31.57 -27.85 -12.41
C VAL A 70 -32.59 -27.34 -13.44
N PRO A 71 -33.10 -28.17 -14.35
CA PRO A 71 -34.08 -27.74 -15.34
C PRO A 71 -35.43 -27.41 -14.69
N ASP A 72 -36.35 -26.85 -15.48
CA ASP A 72 -37.71 -26.52 -15.03
C ASP A 72 -38.57 -27.79 -14.90
N VAL A 73 -38.37 -28.54 -13.82
CA VAL A 73 -39.11 -29.77 -13.49
C VAL A 73 -40.10 -29.55 -12.37
N GLU A 74 -41.07 -30.46 -12.23
CA GLU A 74 -42.05 -30.42 -11.15
C GLU A 74 -41.42 -30.60 -9.75
N VAL A 75 -42.10 -30.10 -8.72
CA VAL A 75 -41.67 -30.29 -7.33
C VAL A 75 -41.67 -31.78 -6.99
N GLY A 76 -40.58 -32.28 -6.41
CA GLY A 76 -40.50 -33.68 -6.02
C GLY A 76 -39.10 -34.26 -6.09
N THR A 77 -39.04 -35.59 -6.06
CA THR A 77 -37.78 -36.33 -6.15
C THR A 77 -37.44 -36.63 -7.60
N HIS A 78 -36.26 -36.19 -8.03
CA HIS A 78 -35.74 -36.43 -9.38
C HIS A 78 -34.35 -37.06 -9.31
N PHE A 79 -33.96 -37.75 -10.36
CA PHE A 79 -32.62 -38.33 -10.48
C PHE A 79 -31.85 -37.60 -11.56
N LEU A 80 -30.61 -37.24 -11.25
CA LEU A 80 -29.59 -36.96 -12.24
C LEU A 80 -28.96 -38.29 -12.64
N GLU A 81 -29.02 -38.68 -13.91
CA GLU A 81 -28.48 -39.93 -14.42
C GLU A 81 -27.51 -39.67 -15.59
N PHE A 82 -26.28 -40.16 -15.47
CA PHE A 82 -25.26 -40.15 -16.51
C PHE A 82 -24.24 -41.27 -16.28
N ASP A 83 -23.29 -41.42 -17.22
CA ASP A 83 -22.32 -42.53 -17.27
C ASP A 83 -21.62 -42.86 -15.94
N LEU A 84 -21.40 -41.88 -15.06
CA LEU A 84 -20.62 -42.06 -13.82
C LEU A 84 -21.46 -42.10 -12.54
N ALA A 85 -22.71 -41.64 -12.59
CA ALA A 85 -23.53 -41.59 -11.39
C ALA A 85 -25.02 -41.48 -11.68
N ARG A 86 -25.78 -41.99 -10.71
CA ARG A 86 -27.18 -41.69 -10.53
C ARG A 86 -27.44 -41.15 -9.14
N ILE A 87 -27.74 -39.86 -9.07
CA ILE A 87 -27.85 -39.11 -7.82
C ILE A 87 -29.28 -38.60 -7.65
N ARG A 88 -29.85 -38.81 -6.46
CA ARG A 88 -31.18 -38.33 -6.10
C ARG A 88 -31.14 -36.88 -5.62
N PHE A 89 -32.08 -36.10 -6.13
CA PHE A 89 -32.31 -34.70 -5.76
C PHE A 89 -33.74 -34.49 -5.27
N SER A 90 -33.90 -33.65 -4.26
CA SER A 90 -35.18 -33.11 -3.82
C SER A 90 -35.34 -31.71 -4.40
N VAL A 91 -36.27 -31.55 -5.34
CA VAL A 91 -36.44 -30.32 -6.12
C VAL A 91 -37.66 -29.52 -5.66
N GLN A 92 -37.47 -28.21 -5.48
CA GLN A 92 -38.54 -27.24 -5.29
C GLN A 92 -38.59 -26.25 -6.48
N LYS A 93 -39.73 -25.58 -6.69
CA LYS A 93 -39.81 -24.49 -7.67
C LYS A 93 -39.13 -23.25 -7.12
N THR A 94 -38.40 -22.53 -7.96
CA THR A 94 -37.82 -21.23 -7.61
C THR A 94 -38.94 -20.25 -7.31
N ALA A 95 -38.94 -19.67 -6.11
CA ALA A 95 -39.86 -18.60 -5.75
C ALA A 95 -39.40 -17.26 -6.38
N ALA A 96 -39.57 -17.14 -7.69
CA ALA A 96 -39.20 -15.95 -8.44
C ALA A 96 -40.32 -14.87 -8.35
N PRO A 97 -39.97 -13.59 -8.16
CA PRO A 97 -40.95 -12.50 -8.14
C PRO A 97 -41.56 -12.26 -9.53
N SER A 98 -42.62 -11.46 -9.59
CA SER A 98 -43.15 -11.00 -10.87
C SER A 98 -42.12 -10.14 -11.63
N GLU A 99 -42.27 -10.02 -12.95
CA GLU A 99 -41.36 -9.20 -13.78
C GLU A 99 -41.30 -7.74 -13.29
N ALA A 100 -42.44 -7.17 -12.89
CA ALA A 100 -42.50 -5.79 -12.38
C ALA A 100 -41.76 -5.64 -11.05
N GLU A 101 -41.98 -6.55 -10.10
CA GLU A 101 -41.26 -6.56 -8.81
C GLU A 101 -39.76 -6.78 -9.01
N PHE A 102 -39.38 -7.68 -9.92
CA PHE A 102 -37.99 -7.95 -10.27
C PHE A 102 -37.30 -6.69 -10.81
N LEU A 103 -37.88 -6.03 -11.81
CA LEU A 103 -37.31 -4.81 -12.40
C LEU A 103 -37.24 -3.68 -11.39
N ALA A 104 -38.26 -3.50 -10.55
CA ALA A 104 -38.25 -2.50 -9.50
C ALA A 104 -37.12 -2.76 -8.48
N ALA A 105 -36.98 -4.00 -8.00
CA ALA A 105 -35.99 -4.37 -7.00
C ALA A 105 -34.55 -4.26 -7.53
N THR A 106 -34.28 -4.76 -8.74
CA THR A 106 -32.96 -4.66 -9.39
C THR A 106 -32.57 -3.22 -9.72
N ASN A 107 -33.55 -2.36 -10.03
CA ASN A 107 -33.31 -0.93 -10.22
C ASN A 107 -33.00 -0.23 -8.91
N GLN A 108 -33.82 -0.46 -7.89
CA GLN A 108 -33.59 0.14 -6.59
C GLN A 108 -32.23 -0.23 -6.00
N ARG A 109 -31.81 -1.50 -6.11
CA ARG A 109 -30.49 -1.94 -5.64
C ARG A 109 -29.36 -1.25 -6.39
N PHE A 110 -29.41 -1.24 -7.71
CA PHE A 110 -28.38 -0.62 -8.54
C PHE A 110 -28.24 0.88 -8.27
N GLU A 111 -29.35 1.62 -8.20
CA GLU A 111 -29.30 3.06 -7.91
C GLU A 111 -28.78 3.35 -6.51
N ARG A 112 -29.18 2.54 -5.52
CA ARG A 112 -28.63 2.64 -4.16
C ARG A 112 -27.12 2.42 -4.15
N ASP A 113 -26.64 1.37 -4.84
CA ASP A 113 -25.22 1.02 -4.83
C ASP A 113 -24.39 2.03 -5.63
N LEU A 114 -24.94 2.60 -6.72
CA LEU A 114 -24.33 3.73 -7.43
C LEU A 114 -24.20 4.97 -6.56
N ALA A 115 -25.23 5.29 -5.75
CA ALA A 115 -25.19 6.44 -4.85
C ALA A 115 -24.10 6.31 -3.78
N LEU A 116 -23.66 5.09 -3.45
CA LEU A 116 -22.59 4.81 -2.49
C LEU A 116 -21.18 4.90 -3.08
N LEU A 117 -21.01 5.15 -4.38
CA LEU A 117 -19.69 5.25 -5.03
C LEU A 117 -19.04 6.64 -4.91
N ASP A 118 -19.83 7.70 -4.71
CA ASP A 118 -19.37 9.09 -4.52
C ASP A 118 -18.16 9.50 -5.41
N PRO A 119 -18.29 9.47 -6.77
CA PRO A 119 -17.17 9.70 -7.67
C PRO A 119 -16.68 11.16 -7.62
N THR A 120 -15.39 11.35 -7.35
CA THR A 120 -14.76 12.67 -7.17
C THR A 120 -13.89 13.10 -8.35
N THR A 121 -13.36 12.14 -9.11
CA THR A 121 -12.51 12.41 -10.30
C THR A 121 -13.26 12.22 -11.62
N GLU A 122 -12.79 12.84 -12.70
CA GLU A 122 -13.38 12.64 -14.04
C GLU A 122 -13.29 11.18 -14.51
N THR A 123 -12.23 10.47 -14.12
CA THR A 123 -12.10 9.03 -14.40
C THR A 123 -13.16 8.22 -13.66
N GLU A 124 -13.39 8.48 -12.37
CA GLU A 124 -14.42 7.81 -11.58
C GLU A 124 -15.83 8.09 -12.11
N LYS A 125 -16.11 9.34 -12.52
CA LYS A 125 -17.38 9.70 -13.17
C LYS A 125 -17.61 8.94 -14.47
N ALA A 126 -16.58 8.85 -15.32
CA ALA A 126 -16.66 8.10 -16.57
C ALA A 126 -16.91 6.59 -16.33
N GLU A 127 -16.32 6.01 -15.29
CA GLU A 127 -16.58 4.62 -14.89
C GLU A 127 -18.02 4.42 -14.42
N VAL A 128 -18.57 5.33 -13.61
CA VAL A 128 -19.98 5.31 -13.19
C VAL A 128 -20.93 5.43 -14.38
N ASP A 129 -20.64 6.31 -15.34
CA ASP A 129 -21.46 6.44 -16.54
C ASP A 129 -21.38 5.21 -17.45
N SER A 130 -20.22 4.54 -17.51
CA SER A 130 -20.09 3.24 -18.17
C SER A 130 -20.98 2.16 -17.53
N LEU A 131 -21.14 2.16 -16.21
CA LEU A 131 -22.07 1.24 -15.52
C LEU A 131 -23.52 1.48 -15.93
N LYS A 132 -23.95 2.74 -16.02
CA LYS A 132 -25.30 3.11 -16.47
C LYS A 132 -25.54 2.70 -17.93
N GLY A 133 -24.56 2.94 -18.80
CA GLY A 133 -24.60 2.52 -20.20
C GLY A 133 -24.75 1.00 -20.34
N TYR A 134 -23.92 0.25 -19.62
CA TYR A 134 -23.99 -1.22 -19.61
C TYR A 134 -25.35 -1.73 -19.11
N ARG A 135 -25.87 -1.17 -18.01
CA ARG A 135 -27.20 -1.53 -17.50
C ARG A 135 -28.27 -1.32 -18.57
N LYS A 136 -28.22 -0.20 -19.30
CA LYS A 136 -29.18 0.08 -20.38
C LYS A 136 -29.14 -0.99 -21.47
N GLU A 137 -27.95 -1.42 -21.89
CA GLU A 137 -27.79 -2.50 -22.87
C GLU A 137 -28.37 -3.83 -22.35
N VAL A 138 -28.12 -4.19 -21.09
CA VAL A 138 -28.66 -5.41 -20.48
C VAL A 138 -30.19 -5.35 -20.37
N MET A 139 -30.77 -4.19 -20.02
CA MET A 139 -32.22 -4.02 -19.99
C MET A 139 -32.86 -4.11 -21.38
N GLN A 140 -32.17 -3.63 -22.42
CA GLN A 140 -32.62 -3.78 -23.80
C GLN A 140 -32.58 -5.24 -24.26
N LEU A 141 -31.54 -5.99 -23.87
CA LEU A 141 -31.48 -7.43 -24.13
C LEU A 141 -32.63 -8.16 -23.42
N PHE A 142 -32.86 -7.87 -22.15
CA PHE A 142 -33.93 -8.47 -21.36
C PHE A 142 -35.33 -8.17 -21.91
N SER A 143 -35.59 -6.94 -22.33
CA SER A 143 -36.89 -6.58 -22.91
C SER A 143 -37.14 -7.21 -24.29
N GLY A 144 -36.07 -7.55 -25.01
CA GLY A 144 -36.14 -8.25 -26.30
C GLY A 144 -36.49 -9.75 -26.21
N LEU A 145 -36.46 -10.34 -25.01
CA LEU A 145 -36.80 -11.75 -24.79
C LEU A 145 -38.31 -12.02 -24.96
N THR A 146 -38.69 -13.28 -25.17
CA THR A 146 -40.10 -13.71 -25.05
C THR A 146 -40.55 -13.74 -23.58
N ALA A 147 -41.86 -13.86 -23.33
CA ALA A 147 -42.40 -13.93 -21.97
C ALA A 147 -41.86 -15.14 -21.18
N ASP A 148 -41.72 -16.30 -21.81
CA ASP A 148 -41.15 -17.48 -21.15
C ASP A 148 -39.65 -17.34 -20.92
N GLU A 149 -38.89 -16.79 -21.88
CA GLU A 149 -37.46 -16.52 -21.68
C GLU A 149 -37.21 -15.50 -20.57
N ARG A 150 -38.04 -14.45 -20.43
CA ARG A 150 -37.97 -13.53 -19.29
C ARG A 150 -38.25 -14.24 -17.97
N ARG A 151 -39.29 -15.07 -17.90
CA ARG A 151 -39.61 -15.89 -16.71
C ARG A 151 -38.43 -16.77 -16.31
N GLN A 152 -37.83 -17.46 -17.27
CA GLN A 152 -36.67 -18.32 -17.04
C GLN A 152 -35.45 -17.50 -16.58
N ALA A 153 -35.19 -16.34 -17.21
CA ALA A 153 -34.09 -15.46 -16.82
C ALA A 153 -34.26 -14.92 -15.40
N ILE A 154 -35.46 -14.47 -15.01
CA ILE A 154 -35.76 -14.03 -13.64
C ILE A 154 -35.57 -15.18 -12.66
N SER A 155 -36.05 -16.38 -13.00
CA SER A 155 -35.95 -17.56 -12.14
C SER A 155 -34.48 -17.96 -11.92
N PHE A 156 -33.69 -18.00 -12.98
CA PHE A 156 -32.26 -18.30 -12.89
C PHE A 156 -31.48 -17.23 -12.13
N TYR A 157 -31.75 -15.95 -12.40
CA TYR A 157 -31.18 -14.86 -11.60
C TYR A 157 -31.52 -15.07 -10.11
N HIS A 158 -32.78 -15.34 -9.78
CA HIS A 158 -33.23 -15.39 -8.38
C HIS A 158 -32.69 -16.62 -7.64
N ALA A 159 -32.57 -17.76 -8.32
CA ALA A 159 -31.96 -18.98 -7.78
C ALA A 159 -30.46 -18.79 -7.46
N ASN A 160 -29.77 -17.89 -8.17
CA ASN A 160 -28.32 -17.73 -8.09
C ASN A 160 -27.87 -16.32 -7.60
N GLN A 161 -28.79 -15.44 -7.21
CA GLN A 161 -28.46 -14.07 -6.76
C GLN A 161 -27.54 -14.01 -5.53
N ALA A 162 -27.48 -15.09 -4.75
CA ALA A 162 -26.61 -15.18 -3.58
C ALA A 162 -25.12 -15.25 -3.94
N VAL A 163 -24.78 -15.68 -5.16
CA VAL A 163 -23.40 -15.86 -5.66
C VAL A 163 -22.52 -14.63 -5.37
N PHE A 164 -23.05 -13.43 -5.64
CA PHE A 164 -22.32 -12.18 -5.46
C PHE A 164 -22.71 -11.41 -4.20
N ARG A 165 -23.71 -11.86 -3.45
CA ARG A 165 -24.27 -11.13 -2.31
C ARG A 165 -23.21 -10.90 -1.23
N THR A 166 -22.48 -11.94 -0.84
CA THR A 166 -21.41 -11.85 0.16
C THR A 166 -20.33 -10.85 -0.23
N PHE A 167 -19.93 -10.83 -1.52
CA PHE A 167 -18.95 -9.87 -2.01
C PHE A 167 -19.49 -8.43 -2.01
N ALA A 168 -20.71 -8.23 -2.51
CA ALA A 168 -21.33 -6.90 -2.57
C ALA A 168 -21.58 -6.31 -1.18
N GLU A 169 -22.19 -7.09 -0.28
CA GLU A 169 -22.45 -6.69 1.10
C GLU A 169 -21.15 -6.43 1.86
N GLY A 170 -20.15 -7.32 1.74
CA GLY A 170 -18.84 -7.12 2.36
C GLY A 170 -18.16 -5.84 1.88
N THR A 171 -18.25 -5.55 0.58
CA THR A 171 -17.65 -4.33 0.01
C THR A 171 -18.29 -3.05 0.55
N PHE A 172 -19.62 -2.97 0.58
CA PHE A 172 -20.30 -1.75 1.01
C PHE A 172 -20.36 -1.59 2.54
N SER A 173 -20.26 -2.67 3.31
CA SER A 173 -20.34 -2.61 4.78
C SER A 173 -18.99 -2.57 5.49
N ILE A 174 -17.93 -3.14 4.89
CA ILE A 174 -16.62 -3.31 5.55
C ILE A 174 -15.54 -2.40 4.93
N LEU A 175 -15.65 -2.08 3.63
CA LEU A 175 -14.58 -1.36 2.94
C LEU A 175 -14.77 0.15 2.92
N ASP A 176 -14.03 0.80 3.80
CA ASP A 176 -13.63 2.22 3.68
C ASP A 176 -12.21 2.35 3.09
N ALA A 177 -11.38 1.29 3.22
CA ALA A 177 -10.06 1.06 2.60
C ALA A 177 -9.14 2.29 2.46
N GLN A 178 -9.15 3.17 3.46
CA GLN A 178 -8.44 4.43 3.40
C GLN A 178 -6.93 4.20 3.43
N THR A 179 -6.21 4.90 2.57
CA THR A 179 -4.74 4.90 2.53
C THR A 179 -4.10 5.85 3.52
N THR A 180 -4.90 6.67 4.21
CA THR A 180 -4.47 7.57 5.27
C THR A 180 -5.09 7.13 6.59
N MET A 181 -4.42 7.40 7.73
CA MET A 181 -4.95 7.15 9.08
C MET A 181 -6.15 8.07 9.39
N LYS A 182 -7.27 7.80 8.76
CA LYS A 182 -8.58 8.39 9.00
C LYS A 182 -9.54 7.29 9.44
N ARG A 183 -10.81 7.61 9.63
CA ARG A 183 -11.79 6.68 10.21
C ARG A 183 -11.97 5.48 9.28
N GLN A 184 -11.44 4.30 9.65
CA GLN A 184 -11.88 3.01 9.14
C GLN A 184 -12.69 2.28 10.21
N SER A 185 -13.83 1.72 9.80
CA SER A 185 -14.73 0.96 10.66
C SER A 185 -14.04 -0.29 11.21
N ASN A 186 -14.10 -0.49 12.53
CA ASN A 186 -13.65 -1.68 13.28
C ASN A 186 -12.13 -1.99 13.36
N CYS A 187 -11.24 -1.19 12.77
CA CYS A 187 -9.80 -1.42 12.91
C CYS A 187 -9.18 -0.64 14.09
N PRO A 188 -8.27 -1.27 14.87
CA PRO A 188 -7.62 -0.62 16.00
C PRO A 188 -6.73 0.53 15.54
N ARG A 189 -6.71 1.64 16.30
CA ARG A 189 -5.87 2.82 16.03
C ARG A 189 -4.70 2.98 16.99
N SER A 190 -4.49 1.98 17.83
CA SER A 190 -3.44 2.00 18.85
C SER A 190 -2.05 1.86 18.23
N ASP A 191 -1.95 1.23 17.07
CA ASP A 191 -0.69 0.94 16.39
C ASP A 191 -0.88 0.91 14.86
N TYR A 192 0.13 1.38 14.14
CA TYR A 192 0.10 1.50 12.68
C TYR A 192 0.03 0.14 11.98
N LYS A 193 0.84 -0.83 12.42
CA LYS A 193 0.84 -2.18 11.86
C LYS A 193 -0.48 -2.89 12.14
N ALA A 194 -1.05 -2.69 13.33
CA ALA A 194 -2.35 -3.23 13.70
C ALA A 194 -3.50 -2.63 12.86
N PHE A 195 -3.48 -1.32 12.61
CA PHE A 195 -4.47 -0.64 11.77
C PHE A 195 -4.44 -1.18 10.33
N TYR A 196 -3.30 -1.05 9.65
CA TYR A 196 -3.18 -1.44 8.24
C TYR A 196 -3.19 -2.95 8.03
N GLY A 197 -2.75 -3.72 9.03
CA GLY A 197 -2.94 -5.18 9.04
C GLY A 197 -4.42 -5.56 9.07
N CYS A 198 -5.23 -4.89 9.91
CA CYS A 198 -6.68 -5.08 9.91
C CYS A 198 -7.32 -4.65 8.58
N THR A 199 -6.92 -3.49 8.02
CA THR A 199 -7.40 -3.02 6.71
C THR A 199 -7.09 -4.02 5.60
N ALA A 200 -5.85 -4.52 5.55
CA ALA A 200 -5.42 -5.52 4.59
C ALA A 200 -6.20 -6.82 4.77
N GLY A 201 -6.46 -7.25 6.02
CA GLY A 201 -7.30 -8.41 6.31
C GLY A 201 -8.72 -8.28 5.75
N ASN A 202 -9.35 -7.12 5.93
CA ASN A 202 -10.69 -6.83 5.39
C ASN A 202 -10.71 -6.83 3.86
N LEU A 203 -9.71 -6.22 3.22
CA LEU A 203 -9.54 -6.26 1.76
C LEU A 203 -9.30 -7.70 1.28
N GLY A 204 -8.51 -8.49 2.01
CA GLY A 204 -8.22 -9.90 1.69
C GLY A 204 -9.46 -10.78 1.76
N ASN A 205 -10.31 -10.60 2.80
CA ASN A 205 -11.60 -11.29 2.90
C ASN A 205 -12.53 -10.93 1.74
N THR A 206 -12.56 -9.65 1.35
CA THR A 206 -13.36 -9.21 0.21
C THR A 206 -12.83 -9.77 -1.11
N ALA A 207 -11.52 -9.85 -1.29
CA ALA A 207 -10.88 -10.50 -2.44
C ALA A 207 -11.20 -12.00 -2.52
N ILE A 208 -11.26 -12.71 -1.38
CA ILE A 208 -11.70 -14.11 -1.31
C ILE A 208 -13.16 -14.22 -1.76
N ALA A 209 -14.05 -13.38 -1.22
CA ALA A 209 -15.46 -13.36 -1.61
C ALA A 209 -15.62 -13.09 -3.11
N LEU A 210 -14.84 -12.15 -3.67
CA LEU A 210 -14.84 -11.87 -5.11
C LEU A 210 -14.33 -13.07 -5.93
N LYS A 211 -13.30 -13.78 -5.45
CA LYS A 211 -12.76 -14.97 -6.12
C LYS A 211 -13.81 -16.08 -6.18
N ASP A 212 -14.48 -16.36 -5.06
CA ASP A 212 -15.51 -17.41 -4.98
C ASP A 212 -16.71 -17.06 -5.87
N ALA A 213 -17.15 -15.80 -5.84
CA ALA A 213 -18.25 -15.34 -6.70
C ALA A 213 -17.86 -15.34 -8.18
N SER A 214 -16.64 -14.91 -8.51
CA SER A 214 -16.12 -14.94 -9.89
C SER A 214 -15.98 -16.36 -10.42
N LYS A 215 -15.60 -17.33 -9.57
CA LYS A 215 -15.59 -18.75 -9.93
C LYS A 215 -16.99 -19.19 -10.35
N GLN A 216 -17.97 -19.06 -9.46
CA GLN A 216 -19.35 -19.45 -9.73
C GLN A 216 -19.89 -18.75 -10.99
N PHE A 217 -19.61 -17.46 -11.15
CA PHE A 217 -20.03 -16.72 -12.33
C PHE A 217 -19.42 -17.22 -13.65
N VAL A 218 -18.14 -17.59 -13.66
CA VAL A 218 -17.53 -18.23 -14.85
C VAL A 218 -18.23 -19.56 -15.17
N GLU A 219 -18.63 -20.31 -14.15
CA GLU A 219 -19.41 -21.55 -14.34
C GLU A 219 -20.78 -21.25 -14.97
N MET A 220 -21.46 -20.18 -14.54
CA MET A 220 -22.72 -19.70 -15.14
C MET A 220 -22.57 -19.41 -16.62
N LEU A 221 -21.52 -18.67 -16.99
CA LEU A 221 -21.27 -18.29 -18.38
C LEU A 221 -21.01 -19.51 -19.26
N LEU A 222 -20.23 -20.47 -18.76
CA LEU A 222 -19.95 -21.71 -19.48
C LEU A 222 -21.24 -22.49 -19.77
N LEU A 223 -22.15 -22.60 -18.80
CA LEU A 223 -23.44 -23.24 -18.97
C LEU A 223 -24.37 -22.49 -19.92
N ALA A 224 -24.31 -21.16 -19.92
CA ALA A 224 -25.09 -20.32 -20.82
C ALA A 224 -24.55 -20.33 -22.28
N GLY A 225 -23.41 -20.98 -22.54
CA GLY A 225 -22.71 -20.86 -23.82
C GLY A 225 -22.24 -19.44 -24.11
N ALA A 226 -22.07 -18.63 -23.06
CA ALA A 226 -21.68 -17.24 -23.18
C ALA A 226 -20.19 -17.12 -23.44
N SER A 227 -19.85 -16.31 -24.45
CA SER A 227 -18.47 -16.02 -24.77
C SER A 227 -17.81 -15.17 -23.67
N ALA A 228 -16.49 -15.32 -23.51
CA ALA A 228 -15.67 -14.55 -22.57
C ALA A 228 -15.72 -13.01 -22.79
N TYR A 229 -16.38 -12.54 -23.86
CA TYR A 229 -16.41 -11.15 -24.25
C TYR A 229 -17.36 -10.27 -23.43
N LEU A 230 -18.29 -10.87 -22.69
CA LEU A 230 -19.11 -10.25 -21.63
C LEU A 230 -19.84 -8.94 -22.01
N ALA A 231 -19.93 -8.65 -23.31
CA ALA A 231 -20.67 -7.53 -23.87
C ALA A 231 -22.05 -8.02 -24.28
N PRO A 232 -23.15 -7.39 -23.81
CA PRO A 232 -24.50 -7.75 -24.21
C PRO A 232 -24.68 -7.76 -25.73
N ALA A 233 -24.07 -6.79 -26.43
CA ALA A 233 -24.08 -6.70 -27.89
C ALA A 233 -23.32 -7.84 -28.61
N SER A 234 -22.42 -8.54 -27.92
CA SER A 234 -21.71 -9.73 -28.47
C SER A 234 -22.47 -11.04 -28.23
N PHE A 235 -23.52 -10.98 -27.41
CA PHE A 235 -24.37 -12.11 -27.09
C PHE A 235 -25.55 -12.11 -28.07
N GLY A 236 -25.35 -12.70 -29.25
CA GLY A 236 -26.45 -12.94 -30.18
C GLY A 236 -26.07 -12.81 -31.65
N LEU A 237 -25.84 -13.96 -32.28
CA LEU A 237 -26.32 -14.26 -33.64
C LEU A 237 -26.78 -15.73 -33.81
N SER A 238 -26.64 -16.62 -32.80
CA SER A 238 -26.89 -18.07 -32.97
C SER A 238 -27.57 -18.80 -31.80
N THR A 239 -27.86 -18.14 -30.67
CA THR A 239 -28.43 -18.79 -29.46
C THR A 239 -29.91 -18.45 -29.28
N ALA A 240 -30.76 -19.47 -29.12
CA ALA A 240 -32.20 -19.34 -28.90
C ALA A 240 -32.65 -20.19 -27.69
N GLY A 241 -33.75 -19.80 -27.03
CA GLY A 241 -34.34 -20.56 -25.93
C GLY A 241 -33.59 -20.44 -24.60
N THR A 242 -33.48 -21.54 -23.85
CA THR A 242 -32.94 -21.56 -22.48
C THR A 242 -31.54 -20.95 -22.35
N ALA A 243 -30.66 -21.14 -23.34
CA ALA A 243 -29.31 -20.55 -23.34
C ALA A 243 -29.34 -19.00 -23.36
N LEU A 244 -30.29 -18.40 -24.09
CA LEU A 244 -30.47 -16.95 -24.15
C LEU A 244 -30.96 -16.39 -22.81
N ALA A 245 -31.91 -17.06 -22.16
CA ALA A 245 -32.40 -16.71 -20.83
C ALA A 245 -31.30 -16.81 -19.76
N LEU A 246 -30.51 -17.90 -19.77
CA LEU A 246 -29.37 -18.11 -18.88
C LEU A 246 -28.31 -17.02 -19.03
N GLY A 247 -27.93 -16.68 -20.27
CA GLY A 247 -26.95 -15.63 -20.54
C GLY A 247 -27.43 -14.25 -20.10
N THR A 248 -28.70 -13.92 -20.36
CA THR A 248 -29.30 -12.66 -19.91
C THR A 248 -29.31 -12.56 -18.39
N ALA A 249 -29.66 -13.64 -17.70
CA ALA A 249 -29.59 -13.70 -16.24
C ALA A 249 -28.17 -13.53 -15.70
N GLY A 250 -27.16 -14.09 -16.38
CA GLY A 250 -25.75 -13.82 -16.10
C GLY A 250 -25.39 -12.34 -16.20
N TYR A 251 -25.85 -11.66 -17.26
CA TYR A 251 -25.64 -10.21 -17.43
C TYR A 251 -26.37 -9.35 -16.39
N LEU A 252 -27.56 -9.78 -15.96
CA LEU A 252 -28.30 -9.14 -14.86
C LEU A 252 -27.50 -9.21 -13.55
N LEU A 253 -26.94 -10.38 -13.22
CA LEU A 253 -26.10 -10.57 -12.04
C LEU A 253 -24.83 -9.71 -12.09
N ILE A 254 -24.16 -9.65 -13.26
CA ILE A 254 -23.01 -8.76 -13.44
C ILE A 254 -23.42 -7.31 -13.18
N THR A 255 -24.53 -6.87 -13.77
CA THR A 255 -24.98 -5.47 -13.67
C THR A 255 -25.13 -5.04 -12.21
N GLU A 256 -25.65 -5.92 -11.35
CA GLU A 256 -25.79 -5.63 -9.93
C GLU A 256 -24.47 -5.66 -9.15
N VAL A 257 -23.50 -6.50 -9.53
CA VAL A 257 -22.23 -6.59 -8.78
C VAL A 257 -21.19 -5.55 -9.20
N ARG A 258 -21.30 -5.00 -10.43
CA ARG A 258 -20.30 -4.04 -10.93
C ARG A 258 -20.08 -2.81 -10.05
N PRO A 259 -21.11 -2.18 -9.44
CA PRO A 259 -20.89 -1.13 -8.46
C PRO A 259 -19.97 -1.56 -7.30
N ALA A 260 -20.23 -2.72 -6.68
CA ALA A 260 -19.37 -3.26 -5.63
C ALA A 260 -17.94 -3.53 -6.15
N ALA A 261 -17.80 -4.09 -7.36
CA ALA A 261 -16.51 -4.32 -7.98
C ALA A 261 -15.72 -3.02 -8.20
N LEU A 262 -16.40 -1.95 -8.60
CA LEU A 262 -15.81 -0.63 -8.78
C LEU A 262 -15.37 -0.03 -7.44
N ARG A 263 -16.21 -0.10 -6.40
CA ARG A 263 -15.83 0.32 -5.04
C ARG A 263 -14.62 -0.45 -4.52
N PHE A 264 -14.60 -1.77 -4.70
CA PHE A 264 -13.47 -2.61 -4.34
C PHE A 264 -12.21 -2.20 -5.10
N LYS A 265 -12.33 -1.91 -6.40
CA LYS A 265 -11.23 -1.41 -7.24
C LYS A 265 -10.67 -0.08 -6.72
N HIS A 266 -11.52 0.92 -6.48
CA HIS A 266 -11.11 2.23 -5.96
C HIS A 266 -10.50 2.15 -4.55
N SER A 267 -10.87 1.11 -3.80
CA SER A 267 -10.30 0.80 -2.50
C SER A 267 -8.92 0.14 -2.60
N ILE A 268 -8.81 -0.92 -3.41
CA ILE A 268 -7.61 -1.77 -3.45
C ILE A 268 -6.46 -1.13 -4.23
N PHE A 269 -6.73 -0.37 -5.29
CA PHE A 269 -5.67 0.22 -6.14
C PHE A 269 -4.79 1.20 -5.34
N PRO A 270 -5.36 2.23 -4.67
CA PRO A 270 -4.56 3.12 -3.83
C PRO A 270 -3.88 2.39 -2.68
N PHE A 271 -4.54 1.39 -2.09
CA PHE A 271 -3.98 0.60 -0.99
C PHE A 271 -2.73 -0.19 -1.42
N LEU A 272 -2.77 -0.86 -2.58
CA LEU A 272 -1.63 -1.59 -3.15
C LEU A 272 -0.52 -0.69 -3.66
N ALA A 273 -0.83 0.56 -4.01
CA ALA A 273 0.15 1.58 -4.39
C ALA A 273 0.72 2.36 -3.19
N ALA A 274 0.13 2.20 -1.99
CA ALA A 274 0.59 2.90 -0.80
C ALA A 274 1.79 2.19 -0.20
N ASN A 275 2.98 2.70 -0.52
CA ASN A 275 4.27 2.16 -0.10
C ASN A 275 4.23 1.86 1.40
N TRP A 276 3.86 2.86 2.21
CA TRP A 276 3.88 2.81 3.67
C TRP A 276 3.05 1.67 4.30
N ILE A 277 2.08 1.10 3.60
CA ILE A 277 1.23 0.00 4.10
C ILE A 277 1.97 -1.34 4.04
N PHE A 278 2.84 -1.48 3.06
CA PHE A 278 3.63 -2.65 2.81
C PHE A 278 5.11 -2.40 3.05
N THR A 279 5.50 -1.42 3.86
CA THR A 279 6.93 -1.12 4.01
C THR A 279 7.61 -1.74 5.20
N GLN A 280 8.89 -2.06 5.00
CA GLN A 280 9.87 -2.09 6.07
C GLN A 280 10.56 -0.73 6.13
N ALA A 281 10.65 -0.15 7.32
CA ALA A 281 11.53 1.00 7.53
C ALA A 281 12.97 0.49 7.45
N VAL A 282 13.80 1.15 6.67
CA VAL A 282 15.23 0.88 6.63
C VAL A 282 15.93 2.21 6.80
N PHE A 283 16.92 2.28 7.66
CA PHE A 283 17.83 3.42 7.67
C PHE A 283 19.25 2.91 7.77
N GLU A 284 20.15 3.42 6.94
CA GLU A 284 21.58 3.29 7.17
C GLU A 284 22.06 4.43 8.07
N VAL A 285 22.96 4.11 8.99
CA VAL A 285 23.69 5.10 9.79
C VAL A 285 25.11 5.06 9.30
N VAL A 286 25.61 6.20 8.83
CA VAL A 286 26.94 6.27 8.19
C VAL A 286 27.94 7.03 9.08
N ALA A 287 27.47 7.77 10.09
CA ALA A 287 28.37 8.42 11.03
C ALA A 287 28.79 7.49 12.18
N ASP A 288 30.05 7.06 12.14
CA ASP A 288 30.74 6.31 13.19
C ASP A 288 31.91 7.10 13.82
N GLU A 289 32.24 8.28 13.29
CA GLU A 289 33.28 9.16 13.82
C GLU A 289 32.72 10.50 14.31
N PHE A 290 33.10 10.89 15.52
CA PHE A 290 32.69 12.13 16.16
C PHE A 290 33.90 12.94 16.65
N VAL A 291 33.73 14.25 16.74
CA VAL A 291 34.71 15.17 17.36
C VAL A 291 34.07 15.79 18.59
N ASP A 292 34.84 15.87 19.68
CA ASP A 292 34.35 16.41 20.95
C ASP A 292 33.67 17.79 20.80
N ASN A 293 32.44 17.89 21.32
CA ASN A 293 31.60 19.08 21.29
C ASN A 293 31.32 19.67 19.89
N LEU A 294 31.43 18.86 18.83
CA LEU A 294 31.04 19.22 17.47
C LEU A 294 29.71 18.54 17.10
N SER A 295 28.86 19.26 16.36
CA SER A 295 27.65 18.67 15.78
C SER A 295 28.03 17.90 14.53
N THR A 296 27.69 16.62 14.49
CA THR A 296 27.96 15.73 13.34
C THR A 296 26.63 15.24 12.78
N GLU A 297 26.47 15.34 11.45
CA GLU A 297 25.35 14.74 10.74
C GLU A 297 25.45 13.22 10.81
N LEU A 298 24.36 12.55 11.23
CA LEU A 298 24.31 11.09 11.31
C LEU A 298 24.20 10.43 9.92
N ASN A 299 23.88 11.24 8.90
CA ASN A 299 23.62 10.83 7.52
C ASN A 299 22.64 9.65 7.47
N LEU A 300 21.50 9.83 8.13
CA LEU A 300 20.47 8.81 8.11
C LEU A 300 19.92 8.74 6.69
N GLN A 301 19.80 7.53 6.15
CA GLN A 301 19.11 7.30 4.88
C GLN A 301 17.81 6.52 5.14
N PRO A 302 16.82 7.14 5.80
CA PRO A 302 15.52 6.54 6.04
C PRO A 302 14.77 6.33 4.72
N THR A 303 14.54 5.08 4.38
CA THR A 303 13.69 4.70 3.26
C THR A 303 12.57 3.77 3.74
N PHE A 304 11.40 3.97 3.14
CA PHE A 304 10.33 3.01 3.17
C PHE A 304 10.34 2.29 1.81
N ARG A 305 10.56 0.98 1.81
CA ARG A 305 10.38 0.15 0.60
C ARG A 305 9.29 -0.89 0.77
N SER A 306 8.52 -1.17 -0.29
CA SER A 306 7.52 -2.26 -0.31
C SER A 306 8.14 -3.62 0.06
N PHE A 307 7.35 -4.46 0.73
CA PHE A 307 7.70 -5.82 1.12
C PHE A 307 7.97 -6.65 -0.13
N THR A 308 9.02 -7.42 -0.08
CA THR A 308 9.41 -8.42 -1.07
C THR A 308 9.11 -9.82 -0.53
N ALA A 309 9.12 -10.82 -1.40
CA ALA A 309 8.93 -12.22 -1.01
C ALA A 309 10.00 -12.75 -0.03
N GLN A 310 11.08 -12.00 0.19
CA GLN A 310 12.18 -12.35 1.08
C GLN A 310 12.05 -11.72 2.48
N ASP A 311 11.14 -10.76 2.66
CA ASP A 311 11.01 -10.02 3.92
C ASP A 311 10.19 -10.82 4.95
N GLY A 312 10.73 -10.94 6.17
CA GLY A 312 10.01 -11.45 7.33
C GLY A 312 9.20 -10.33 8.02
N GLY A 313 8.13 -10.70 8.75
CA GLY A 313 7.41 -9.75 9.62
C GLY A 313 6.14 -9.10 9.04
N LEU A 314 5.59 -9.63 7.94
CA LEU A 314 4.25 -9.27 7.48
C LEU A 314 3.20 -9.52 8.56
N SER A 315 2.28 -8.57 8.75
CA SER A 315 1.10 -8.81 9.59
C SER A 315 0.26 -9.95 9.00
N ALA A 316 -0.48 -10.68 9.85
CA ALA A 316 -1.36 -11.76 9.39
C ALA A 316 -2.37 -11.29 8.32
N GLY A 317 -2.88 -10.06 8.45
CA GLY A 317 -3.81 -9.49 7.48
C GLY A 317 -3.15 -9.08 6.16
N SER A 318 -1.94 -8.53 6.19
CA SER A 318 -1.16 -8.23 4.97
C SER A 318 -0.81 -9.52 4.21
N ALA A 319 -0.40 -10.57 4.92
CA ALA A 319 -0.14 -11.89 4.34
C ALA A 319 -1.41 -12.51 3.74
N LEU A 320 -2.56 -12.37 4.43
CA LEU A 320 -3.86 -12.80 3.91
C LEU A 320 -4.20 -12.09 2.59
N LEU A 321 -4.02 -10.76 2.53
CA LEU A 321 -4.29 -9.98 1.32
C LEU A 321 -3.44 -10.42 0.14
N VAL A 322 -2.12 -10.53 0.31
CA VAL A 322 -1.19 -10.97 -0.75
C VAL A 322 -1.63 -12.32 -1.32
N ARG A 323 -1.91 -13.29 -0.45
CA ARG A 323 -2.38 -14.63 -0.85
C ARG A 323 -3.75 -14.57 -1.54
N ALA A 324 -4.69 -13.80 -1.00
CA ALA A 324 -6.03 -13.66 -1.55
C ALA A 324 -6.00 -13.05 -2.96
N MET A 325 -5.22 -11.99 -3.15
CA MET A 325 -5.01 -11.34 -4.44
C MET A 325 -4.34 -12.29 -5.45
N GLY A 326 -3.28 -13.00 -5.05
CA GLY A 326 -2.64 -14.02 -5.88
C GLY A 326 -3.61 -15.09 -6.38
N ASN A 327 -4.51 -15.56 -5.51
CA ASN A 327 -5.56 -16.53 -5.87
C ASN A 327 -6.67 -15.93 -6.75
N LEU A 328 -6.97 -14.64 -6.57
CA LEU A 328 -7.97 -13.92 -7.36
C LEU A 328 -7.48 -13.63 -8.79
N ARG A 329 -6.18 -13.45 -9.00
CA ARG A 329 -5.55 -13.06 -10.28
C ARG A 329 -6.06 -13.85 -11.48
N GLY A 330 -6.16 -15.18 -11.35
CA GLY A 330 -6.62 -16.05 -12.43
C GLY A 330 -8.06 -15.75 -12.88
N TYR A 331 -8.96 -15.52 -11.93
CA TYR A 331 -10.37 -15.19 -12.21
C TYR A 331 -10.54 -13.74 -12.64
N TRP A 332 -9.78 -12.81 -12.04
CA TRP A 332 -9.77 -11.41 -12.46
C TRP A 332 -9.38 -11.27 -13.92
N ASN A 333 -8.33 -11.98 -14.36
CA ASN A 333 -7.87 -11.96 -15.75
C ASN A 333 -8.93 -12.51 -16.72
N LYS A 334 -9.65 -13.57 -16.33
CA LYS A 334 -10.79 -14.10 -17.11
C LYS A 334 -11.94 -13.10 -17.23
N LEU A 335 -12.08 -12.21 -16.25
CA LEU A 335 -13.13 -11.19 -16.15
C LEU A 335 -12.59 -9.76 -16.33
N ASN A 336 -11.44 -9.59 -16.99
CA ASN A 336 -10.76 -8.31 -17.19
C ASN A 336 -11.65 -7.26 -17.88
N ARG A 337 -12.61 -7.68 -18.72
CA ARG A 337 -13.58 -6.73 -19.31
C ARG A 337 -14.57 -6.16 -18.30
N ILE A 338 -14.86 -6.89 -17.22
CA ILE A 338 -15.73 -6.41 -16.14
C ILE A 338 -14.90 -5.55 -15.18
N PHE A 339 -13.75 -6.07 -14.74
CA PHE A 339 -12.99 -5.52 -13.63
C PHE A 339 -11.84 -4.58 -14.04
N GLY A 340 -11.48 -4.54 -15.32
CA GLY A 340 -10.30 -3.86 -15.82
C GLY A 340 -9.02 -4.62 -15.47
N SER A 341 -7.88 -3.95 -15.66
CA SER A 341 -6.57 -4.53 -15.40
C SER A 341 -6.44 -4.98 -13.94
N TYR A 342 -5.78 -6.11 -13.74
CA TYR A 342 -5.48 -6.60 -12.40
C TYR A 342 -4.52 -5.63 -11.68
N PRO A 343 -4.84 -5.13 -10.47
CA PRO A 343 -3.91 -4.34 -9.70
C PRO A 343 -2.88 -5.26 -9.05
N ASP A 344 -1.63 -5.11 -9.47
CA ASP A 344 -0.51 -5.79 -8.82
C ASP A 344 0.15 -4.89 -7.78
N PHE A 345 0.90 -5.51 -6.86
CA PHE A 345 1.70 -4.79 -5.88
C PHE A 345 2.75 -3.94 -6.59
N GLN A 346 2.81 -2.65 -6.25
CA GLN A 346 3.84 -1.76 -6.80
C GLN A 346 5.08 -1.84 -5.90
N GLN A 347 6.20 -2.29 -6.49
CA GLN A 347 7.50 -2.19 -5.86
C GLN A 347 8.01 -0.77 -6.01
N SER A 348 8.18 -0.11 -4.88
CA SER A 348 8.54 1.30 -4.81
C SER A 348 9.28 1.54 -3.50
N GLU A 349 10.19 2.50 -3.56
CA GLU A 349 10.96 2.98 -2.43
C GLU A 349 10.76 4.49 -2.34
N THR A 350 10.64 4.99 -1.12
CA THR A 350 10.44 6.42 -0.88
C THR A 350 11.29 6.84 0.31
N THR A 351 12.16 7.82 0.06
CA THR A 351 12.94 8.49 1.10
C THR A 351 12.02 9.36 1.94
N VAL A 352 12.21 9.34 3.26
CA VAL A 352 11.36 10.13 4.18
C VAL A 352 12.22 10.99 5.07
N GLN A 353 11.93 12.28 5.16
CA GLN A 353 12.65 13.15 6.09
C GLN A 353 12.26 12.82 7.54
N LEU A 354 13.23 12.64 8.42
CA LEU A 354 13.00 12.44 9.86
C LEU A 354 13.08 13.78 10.59
N ASP A 355 12.13 14.01 11.50
CA ASP A 355 12.18 15.15 12.41
C ASP A 355 12.94 14.78 13.69
N SER A 356 13.34 15.79 14.48
CA SER A 356 14.05 15.54 15.75
C SER A 356 13.25 14.64 16.71
N SER A 357 11.92 14.76 16.69
CA SER A 357 11.02 13.93 17.51
C SER A 357 10.98 12.47 17.08
N ASP A 358 11.37 12.18 15.84
CA ASP A 358 11.32 10.84 15.27
C ASP A 358 12.59 10.05 15.61
N ILE A 359 13.62 10.68 16.17
CA ILE A 359 14.92 10.06 16.45
C ILE A 359 15.20 10.09 17.96
N SER A 360 15.60 8.95 18.51
CA SER A 360 16.12 8.86 19.88
C SER A 360 17.47 8.14 19.89
N ILE A 361 18.41 8.67 20.66
CA ILE A 361 19.75 8.12 20.85
C ILE A 361 19.89 7.72 22.32
N THR A 362 20.14 6.43 22.57
CA THR A 362 20.14 5.82 23.90
C THR A 362 21.30 4.82 24.03
N ASP A 363 21.41 4.18 25.20
CA ASP A 363 22.36 3.08 25.48
C ASP A 363 23.82 3.35 25.11
N ILE A 364 24.31 4.54 25.48
CA ILE A 364 25.71 4.91 25.28
C ILE A 364 26.60 4.05 26.18
N SER A 365 27.42 3.19 25.58
CA SER A 365 28.15 2.15 26.33
C SER A 365 29.37 2.64 27.11
N ASN A 366 29.92 3.81 26.77
CA ASN A 366 31.10 4.37 27.42
C ASN A 366 30.73 5.56 28.34
N PRO A 367 30.99 5.49 29.65
CA PRO A 367 30.62 6.56 30.60
C PRO A 367 31.41 7.87 30.42
N ASN A 368 32.54 7.83 29.70
CA ASN A 368 33.30 9.03 29.34
C ASN A 368 32.67 9.80 28.17
N VAL A 369 31.68 9.21 27.49
CA VAL A 369 30.97 9.82 26.36
C VAL A 369 29.54 10.13 26.78
N GLN A 370 29.09 11.36 26.53
CA GLN A 370 27.72 11.77 26.87
C GLN A 370 27.07 12.51 25.71
N LEU A 371 25.83 12.16 25.36
CA LEU A 371 25.03 12.94 24.42
C LEU A 371 24.66 14.28 25.05
N LYS A 372 25.05 15.38 24.42
CA LYS A 372 24.70 16.75 24.84
C LYS A 372 23.39 17.21 24.23
N LYS A 373 23.25 17.00 22.93
CA LYS A 373 22.07 17.40 22.15
C LYS A 373 21.99 16.58 20.88
N HIS A 374 20.77 16.46 20.36
CA HIS A 374 20.51 16.09 18.97
C HIS A 374 19.54 17.12 18.38
N THR A 375 19.65 17.40 17.09
CA THR A 375 18.78 18.34 16.40
C THR A 375 18.70 17.91 14.94
N GLY A 376 17.48 17.66 14.46
CA GLY A 376 17.25 16.97 13.19
C GLY A 376 17.97 15.62 13.19
N GLU A 377 18.74 15.38 12.13
CA GLU A 377 19.57 14.19 11.94
C GLU A 377 21.00 14.37 12.45
N SER A 378 21.27 15.39 13.25
CA SER A 378 22.58 15.66 13.83
C SER A 378 22.66 15.33 15.33
N ALA A 379 23.82 14.85 15.78
CA ALA A 379 24.12 14.59 17.19
C ALA A 379 25.40 15.31 17.65
N THR A 380 25.45 15.67 18.93
CA THR A 380 26.64 16.23 19.58
C THR A 380 26.96 15.41 20.83
N PHE A 381 28.16 14.84 20.86
CA PHE A 381 28.68 14.09 22.00
C PHE A 381 29.79 14.90 22.71
N GLU A 382 29.84 14.79 24.02
CA GLU A 382 30.92 15.29 24.88
C GLU A 382 31.82 14.13 25.29
N ASN A 383 33.13 14.36 25.19
CA ASN A 383 34.17 13.46 25.63
C ASN A 383 34.84 13.98 26.91
N LYS A 384 34.57 13.31 28.03
CA LYS A 384 35.08 13.68 29.36
C LYS A 384 36.54 13.28 29.57
N SER A 385 37.06 12.28 28.85
CA SER A 385 38.43 11.80 29.04
C SER A 385 39.47 12.66 28.31
N ARG A 386 39.03 13.44 27.33
CA ARG A 386 39.89 14.24 26.42
C ARG A 386 40.93 13.40 25.66
N LYS A 387 40.69 12.11 25.53
CA LYS A 387 41.45 11.16 24.70
C LYS A 387 40.51 10.52 23.69
N GLU A 388 41.05 9.86 22.67
CA GLU A 388 40.19 9.10 21.77
C GLU A 388 39.47 7.99 22.55
N GLU A 389 38.15 7.92 22.42
CA GLU A 389 37.30 6.93 23.09
C GLU A 389 36.48 6.16 22.06
N LYS A 390 36.37 4.85 22.26
CA LYS A 390 35.42 4.00 21.52
C LYS A 390 34.16 3.82 22.34
N PHE A 391 33.01 3.84 21.68
CA PHE A 391 31.72 3.66 22.31
C PHE A 391 30.72 3.08 21.31
N SER A 392 29.58 2.65 21.81
CA SER A 392 28.41 2.32 21.00
C SER A 392 27.22 3.10 21.49
N TYR A 393 26.25 3.33 20.61
CA TYR A 393 24.96 3.90 20.97
C TYR A 393 23.85 3.23 20.17
N THR A 394 22.66 3.15 20.77
CA THR A 394 21.45 2.71 20.08
C THR A 394 20.77 3.93 19.49
N ILE A 395 20.56 3.92 18.18
CA ILE A 395 19.67 4.87 17.52
C ILE A 395 18.36 4.18 17.18
N ARG A 396 17.27 4.79 17.63
CA ARG A 396 15.91 4.37 17.34
C ARG A 396 15.24 5.46 16.52
N ALA A 397 14.82 5.11 15.32
CA ALA A 397 14.00 5.97 14.46
C ALA A 397 12.55 5.47 14.51
N SER A 398 11.61 6.38 14.77
CA SER A 398 10.18 6.11 14.85
C SER A 398 9.38 7.18 14.13
N LYS A 399 8.81 6.84 12.97
CA LYS A 399 7.96 7.74 12.18
C LYS A 399 6.74 7.01 11.68
N GLU A 400 5.57 7.64 11.81
CA GLU A 400 4.28 7.08 11.41
C GLU A 400 4.08 5.65 11.93
N GLY A 401 4.41 5.37 13.19
CA GLY A 401 4.23 4.05 13.82
C GLY A 401 5.15 2.93 13.30
N PHE A 402 6.08 3.23 12.40
CA PHE A 402 7.26 2.40 12.19
C PHE A 402 8.27 2.67 13.31
N THR A 403 8.99 1.64 13.73
CA THR A 403 10.13 1.78 14.63
C THR A 403 11.20 0.82 14.17
N GLU A 404 12.42 1.33 13.99
CA GLU A 404 13.61 0.54 13.74
C GLU A 404 14.72 0.99 14.69
N GLU A 405 15.54 0.03 15.10
CA GLU A 405 16.64 0.24 16.05
C GLU A 405 17.93 -0.31 15.47
N LYS A 406 19.01 0.47 15.56
CA LYS A 406 20.36 0.03 15.20
C LYS A 406 21.34 0.39 16.29
N VAL A 407 22.22 -0.56 16.59
CA VAL A 407 23.38 -0.33 17.45
C VAL A 407 24.54 0.07 16.56
N VAL A 408 25.08 1.25 16.78
CA VAL A 408 26.20 1.82 16.02
C VAL A 408 27.45 1.75 16.88
N GLN A 409 28.55 1.26 16.29
CA GLN A 409 29.87 1.32 16.89
C GLN A 409 30.55 2.60 16.41
N ALA A 410 31.07 3.41 17.33
CA ALA A 410 31.59 4.72 17.03
C ALA A 410 32.86 5.07 17.82
N THR A 411 33.58 6.07 17.31
CA THR A 411 34.78 6.63 17.94
C THR A 411 34.60 8.13 18.09
N ILE A 412 34.95 8.67 19.25
CA ILE A 412 35.01 10.11 19.49
C ILE A 412 36.45 10.57 19.70
N LYS A 413 36.92 11.42 18.80
CA LYS A 413 38.25 12.01 18.86
C LYS A 413 38.19 13.27 19.73
N PRO A 414 39.20 13.52 20.58
CA PRO A 414 39.30 14.80 21.26
C PRO A 414 39.41 15.89 20.21
N ARG A 415 38.87 17.07 20.52
CA ARG A 415 39.04 18.23 19.64
C ARG A 415 40.50 18.66 19.67
N THR A 416 41.30 18.15 18.74
CA THR A 416 42.71 18.49 18.58
C THR A 416 42.83 19.71 17.68
N CYS A 417 43.38 20.80 18.21
CA CYS A 417 44.12 21.73 17.38
C CYS A 417 45.47 21.06 17.14
N GLU A 418 45.68 20.35 16.02
CA GLU A 418 46.95 19.68 15.71
C GLU A 418 48.10 20.69 15.82
N PRO A 419 49.15 20.48 16.63
CA PRO A 419 50.30 21.40 16.70
C PRO A 419 50.96 21.50 15.32
N ASP A 420 51.20 22.72 14.84
CA ASP A 420 51.69 23.15 13.51
C ASP A 420 50.67 23.35 12.38
N SER A 421 49.41 22.98 12.53
CA SER A 421 48.37 23.34 11.54
C SER A 421 48.10 24.86 11.53
N LEU A 422 48.06 25.44 10.32
CA LEU A 422 47.68 26.84 10.10
C LEU A 422 46.23 27.04 10.57
N LEU A 423 46.03 27.75 11.68
CA LEU A 423 44.68 28.11 12.18
C LEU A 423 44.03 29.16 11.28
N GLY A 424 44.84 30.02 10.67
CA GLY A 424 44.38 30.94 9.64
C GLY A 424 45.40 32.02 9.30
N VAL A 425 45.04 32.78 8.29
CA VAL A 425 45.70 34.01 7.88
C VAL A 425 44.68 35.14 8.03
N TRP A 426 45.09 36.25 8.63
CA TRP A 426 44.27 37.44 8.78
C TRP A 426 44.96 38.63 8.15
N ARG A 427 44.19 39.50 7.51
CA ARG A 427 44.61 40.85 7.13
C ARG A 427 44.30 41.79 8.28
N GLU A 428 45.32 42.42 8.84
CA GLU A 428 45.18 43.56 9.73
C GLU A 428 45.26 44.85 8.92
N GLU A 429 44.33 45.76 9.14
CA GLU A 429 44.33 47.10 8.56
C GLU A 429 44.44 48.11 9.70
N ALA A 430 45.46 48.96 9.64
CA ALA A 430 45.69 50.01 10.62
C ALA A 430 45.05 51.33 10.15
N TYR A 431 44.48 52.07 11.09
CA TYR A 431 43.82 53.35 10.85
C TYR A 431 44.26 54.38 11.90
N ASN A 432 44.58 55.59 11.45
CA ASN A 432 44.87 56.74 12.29
C ASN A 432 43.56 57.44 12.71
N THR A 433 43.29 57.42 14.01
CA THR A 433 42.08 58.01 14.60
C THR A 433 42.30 59.39 15.21
N CYS A 434 43.55 59.84 15.38
CA CYS A 434 43.84 61.22 15.82
C CYS A 434 43.89 62.22 14.68
N TYR A 435 44.22 61.76 13.47
CA TYR A 435 44.22 62.55 12.25
C TYR A 435 43.28 61.89 11.24
N PRO A 436 41.96 61.97 11.46
CA PRO A 436 40.97 61.39 10.55
C PRO A 436 40.98 62.12 9.20
N ASN A 437 40.38 61.48 8.20
CA ASN A 437 40.08 62.11 6.92
C ASN A 437 39.18 63.35 7.12
N PRO A 438 39.11 64.27 6.15
CA PRO A 438 38.25 65.46 6.24
C PRO A 438 36.76 65.17 6.52
N ASP A 439 36.29 63.96 6.20
CA ASP A 439 34.92 63.48 6.46
C ASP A 439 34.71 62.90 7.87
N GLY A 440 35.75 62.92 8.72
CA GLY A 440 35.74 62.41 10.08
C GLY A 440 35.97 60.89 10.19
N THR A 441 36.17 60.18 9.08
CA THR A 441 36.48 58.74 9.12
C THR A 441 37.95 58.48 9.47
N PRO A 442 38.29 57.37 10.15
CA PRO A 442 39.68 57.02 10.42
C PRO A 442 40.52 56.94 9.13
N ALA A 443 41.68 57.59 9.10
CA ALA A 443 42.55 57.62 7.93
C ALA A 443 43.34 56.30 7.82
N TYR A 444 43.33 55.64 6.67
CA TYR A 444 44.03 54.37 6.48
C TYR A 444 45.56 54.54 6.58
N ALA A 445 46.20 53.74 7.42
CA ALA A 445 47.63 53.83 7.74
C ALA A 445 48.46 52.66 7.17
N GLY A 446 47.83 51.57 6.77
CA GLY A 446 48.51 50.43 6.16
C GLY A 446 47.82 49.09 6.43
N THR A 447 48.38 48.02 5.86
CA THR A 447 47.91 46.65 6.10
C THR A 447 49.07 45.71 6.33
N ASN A 448 48.83 44.64 7.08
CA ASN A 448 49.79 43.58 7.34
C ASN A 448 49.06 42.24 7.39
N THR A 449 49.81 41.16 7.33
CA THR A 449 49.29 39.80 7.38
C THR A 449 49.66 39.15 8.70
N ILE A 450 48.68 38.59 9.40
CA ILE A 450 48.86 37.83 10.64
C ILE A 450 48.62 36.36 10.32
N THR A 451 49.63 35.54 10.51
CA THR A 451 49.55 34.08 10.38
C THR A 451 49.51 33.48 11.76
N VAL A 452 48.51 32.65 12.06
CA VAL A 452 48.42 31.96 13.34
C VAL A 452 48.48 30.46 13.12
N LYS A 453 49.36 29.83 13.87
CA LYS A 453 49.48 28.38 13.97
C LYS A 453 48.87 27.88 15.26
N SER A 454 48.51 26.61 15.24
CA SER A 454 47.86 25.88 16.33
C SER A 454 48.72 25.64 17.56
N ASP A 455 50.04 25.73 17.44
CA ASP A 455 51.01 25.75 18.53
C ASP A 455 50.99 27.09 19.31
N GLY A 456 50.17 28.05 18.89
CA GLY A 456 50.07 29.40 19.45
C GLY A 456 51.06 30.39 18.84
N THR A 457 51.87 29.97 17.86
CA THR A 457 52.78 30.84 17.13
C THR A 457 51.99 31.83 16.28
N VAL A 458 52.24 33.13 16.50
CA VAL A 458 51.68 34.21 15.71
C VAL A 458 52.81 34.93 14.98
N THR A 459 52.78 34.88 13.65
CA THR A 459 53.73 35.56 12.78
C THR A 459 53.05 36.76 12.14
N TYR A 460 53.66 37.93 12.31
CA TYR A 460 53.28 39.17 11.67
C TYR A 460 54.14 39.38 10.43
N THR A 461 53.53 39.65 9.29
CA THR A 461 54.23 39.87 8.01
C THR A 461 53.89 41.26 7.49
N TYR A 462 54.93 42.09 7.34
CA TYR A 462 54.83 43.44 6.80
C TYR A 462 54.66 43.43 5.27
N PRO A 463 54.18 44.53 4.65
CA PRO A 463 54.04 44.65 3.19
C PRO A 463 55.32 44.38 2.40
N ASP A 464 56.48 44.64 2.99
CA ASP A 464 57.79 44.40 2.38
C ASP A 464 58.26 42.93 2.48
N GLY A 465 57.45 42.05 3.09
CA GLY A 465 57.71 40.64 3.27
C GLY A 465 58.53 40.30 4.51
N THR A 466 59.00 41.29 5.27
CA THR A 466 59.68 41.03 6.55
C THR A 466 58.69 40.48 7.59
N THR A 467 59.19 39.68 8.53
CA THR A 467 58.35 39.01 9.53
C THR A 467 58.80 39.28 10.96
N LEU A 468 57.83 39.28 11.88
CA LEU A 468 58.02 39.46 13.31
C LEU A 468 57.18 38.42 14.07
N ALA A 469 57.80 37.71 15.01
CA ALA A 469 57.07 36.83 15.93
C ALA A 469 56.40 37.67 17.02
N LEU A 470 55.11 37.47 17.24
CA LEU A 470 54.34 38.18 18.27
C LEU A 470 54.10 37.30 19.49
N SER A 471 54.03 37.95 20.66
CA SER A 471 53.52 37.30 21.86
C SER A 471 52.00 37.20 21.78
N ALA A 472 51.46 35.98 21.89
CA ALA A 472 50.03 35.73 21.86
C ALA A 472 49.57 34.82 23.00
N ARG A 473 48.31 34.98 23.42
CA ARG A 473 47.62 34.07 24.34
C ARG A 473 46.38 33.52 23.66
N VAL A 474 46.24 32.20 23.70
CA VAL A 474 45.10 31.49 23.10
C VAL A 474 44.07 31.16 24.17
N TYR A 475 42.85 31.65 24.00
CA TYR A 475 41.70 31.38 24.85
C TYR A 475 40.61 30.67 24.02
N GLY A 476 40.74 29.37 23.83
CA GLY A 476 39.82 28.61 22.96
C GLY A 476 39.90 29.09 21.50
N CYS A 477 38.79 29.62 20.97
CA CYS A 477 38.71 30.17 19.61
C CYS A 477 39.07 31.67 19.51
N ILE A 478 39.60 32.28 20.57
CA ILE A 478 40.01 33.69 20.61
C ILE A 478 41.52 33.75 20.82
N ILE A 479 42.20 34.56 20.00
CA ILE A 479 43.65 34.75 20.11
C ILE A 479 43.92 36.21 20.42
N GLN A 480 44.52 36.46 21.58
CA GLN A 480 44.96 37.78 22.02
C GLN A 480 46.42 37.98 21.59
N TYR A 481 46.75 39.04 20.88
CA TYR A 481 48.11 39.34 20.41
C TYR A 481 48.49 40.81 20.65
N SER A 482 49.78 41.10 20.79
CA SER A 482 50.30 42.48 20.81
C SER A 482 50.58 42.94 19.38
N SER A 483 49.90 43.99 18.88
CA SER A 483 50.19 44.51 17.54
C SER A 483 51.42 45.43 17.57
N PRO A 484 52.30 45.39 16.56
CA PRO A 484 53.42 46.33 16.46
C PRO A 484 53.01 47.79 16.30
N TRP A 485 51.75 48.05 15.93
CA TRP A 485 51.21 49.39 15.69
C TRP A 485 50.76 50.13 16.96
N GLY A 486 50.81 49.51 18.14
CA GLY A 486 50.45 50.19 19.40
C GLY A 486 50.60 49.30 20.63
N GLY A 487 50.78 49.91 21.80
CA GLY A 487 51.09 49.21 23.07
C GLY A 487 49.98 48.32 23.67
N GLY A 488 48.90 48.06 22.93
CA GLY A 488 47.72 47.33 23.40
C GLY A 488 47.62 45.88 22.92
N TYR A 489 46.65 45.15 23.50
CA TYR A 489 46.31 43.79 23.08
C TYR A 489 45.09 43.78 22.15
N PHE A 490 45.18 43.05 21.05
CA PHE A 490 44.14 42.91 20.03
C PHE A 490 43.67 41.46 19.95
N TYR A 491 42.46 41.25 19.42
CA TYR A 491 41.79 39.96 19.39
C TYR A 491 41.49 39.49 17.97
N LEU A 492 41.94 38.28 17.63
CA LEU A 492 41.48 37.56 16.45
C LEU A 492 40.20 36.80 16.80
N ARG A 493 39.15 37.04 16.00
CA ARG A 493 37.82 36.43 16.20
C ARG A 493 37.38 35.71 14.92
N LEU A 494 36.61 34.63 15.10
CA LEU A 494 36.01 33.89 13.98
C LEU A 494 34.89 34.70 13.31
N GLN A 495 34.61 34.43 12.04
CA GLN A 495 33.56 35.11 11.24
C GLN A 495 32.17 35.06 11.89
N SER A 496 31.87 34.00 12.65
CA SER A 496 30.60 33.85 13.38
C SER A 496 30.48 34.73 14.63
N HIS A 497 31.54 35.44 15.02
CA HIS A 497 31.52 36.31 16.20
C HIS A 497 30.93 37.70 15.84
N SER A 498 30.03 38.21 16.68
CA SER A 498 29.37 39.52 16.53
C SER A 498 30.28 40.76 16.45
N GLN A 499 31.59 40.61 16.68
CA GLN A 499 32.59 41.69 16.64
C GLN A 499 33.66 41.43 15.58
N TYR A 500 33.43 40.47 14.68
CA TYR A 500 34.31 40.21 13.55
C TYR A 500 34.41 41.46 12.66
N GLY A 501 35.63 41.85 12.27
CA GLY A 501 35.88 43.06 11.47
C GLY A 501 35.63 44.40 12.18
N ALA A 502 35.28 44.39 13.48
CA ALA A 502 35.11 45.62 14.25
C ALA A 502 36.46 46.35 14.43
N LEU A 503 36.41 47.67 14.44
CA LEU A 503 37.58 48.51 14.75
C LEU A 503 37.95 48.31 16.23
N GLN A 504 39.17 47.88 16.49
CA GLN A 504 39.74 47.70 17.81
C GLN A 504 40.66 48.88 18.11
N HIS A 505 40.35 49.62 19.18
CA HIS A 505 41.13 50.79 19.58
C HIS A 505 42.38 50.34 20.36
N GLY A 506 43.55 50.76 19.89
CA GLY A 506 44.81 50.57 20.59
C GLY A 506 45.12 51.74 21.53
N ASP A 507 46.24 51.62 22.25
CA ASP A 507 46.77 52.73 23.04
C ASP A 507 47.33 53.81 22.10
N GLY A 508 46.67 54.97 22.05
CA GLY A 508 47.08 56.14 21.28
C GLY A 508 46.25 56.39 20.02
N CYS A 509 46.91 56.84 18.95
CA CYS A 509 46.27 57.34 17.73
C CYS A 509 45.97 56.27 16.66
N LEU A 510 46.26 55.00 16.94
CA LEU A 510 46.16 53.90 15.99
C LEU A 510 45.10 52.89 16.45
N SER A 511 44.22 52.54 15.53
CA SER A 511 43.19 51.51 15.70
C SER A 511 43.29 50.49 14.56
N VAL A 512 42.95 49.23 14.82
CA VAL A 512 43.10 48.15 13.83
C VAL A 512 41.77 47.47 13.52
N ARG A 513 41.59 47.03 12.28
CA ARG A 513 40.55 46.06 11.89
C ARG A 513 41.21 44.80 11.41
N VAL A 514 40.60 43.66 11.73
CA VAL A 514 41.16 42.36 11.37
C VAL A 514 40.14 41.52 10.65
N PHE A 515 40.52 41.01 9.48
CA PHE A 515 39.70 40.19 8.61
C PHE A 515 40.41 38.87 8.34
N ARG A 516 39.71 37.74 8.42
CA ARG A 516 40.27 36.46 7.99
C ARG A 516 40.37 36.49 6.46
N GLN A 517 41.54 36.14 5.92
CA GLN A 517 41.76 35.97 4.48
C GLN A 517 41.15 34.66 3.98
#